data_AF-A0A938EM52-F1
#
_entry.id   AF-A0A938EM52-F1
#
_cell.length_a   1.000
_cell.length_b   1.000
_cell.length_c   1.000
_cell.angle_alpha   90.00
_cell.angle_beta   90.00
_cell.angle_gamma   90.00
#
_symmetry.space_group_name_H-M   'P 1'
#
loop_
_entity.id
_entity.type
_entity.pdbx_description
1 polymer ?
#
loop_
_entity_poly.entity_id
_entity_poly.type
_entity_poly.pdbx_seq_one_letter_code
_entity_poly.pdbx_strand_id
1 'polypeptide(L)'
;MAIPVLPATTSPRVRTMPLEDPGPLLDRLPDATGTAWVRGGDGLVGWGVAASFDVTGDERFSRTQRWWTEWCRLADVDDPLQLPGTGPVAFGSFT
;
A
#
# COMPACT_ATOMS: atom_id res chain seq x y z
N MET A 1 -16.50 -3.67 -11.71
CA MET A 1 -16.16 -2.41 -12.39
C MET A 1 -15.59 -1.48 -11.32
N ALA A 2 -14.28 -1.50 -11.10
CA ALA A 2 -13.63 -0.64 -10.12
C ALA A 2 -13.44 0.75 -10.72
N ILE A 3 -13.87 1.78 -9.99
CA ILE A 3 -13.67 3.18 -10.39
C ILE A 3 -12.17 3.46 -10.21
N PRO A 4 -11.42 3.86 -11.25
CA PRO A 4 -10.05 4.30 -11.07
C PRO A 4 -10.06 5.58 -10.23
N VAL A 5 -9.55 5.50 -9.00
CA VAL A 5 -9.22 6.70 -8.23
C VAL A 5 -7.97 7.28 -8.89
N LEU A 6 -8.17 8.27 -9.76
CA LEU A 6 -7.08 9.11 -10.25
C LEU A 6 -6.53 9.89 -9.05
N PRO A 7 -5.21 10.01 -8.88
CA PRO A 7 -4.66 10.88 -7.84
C PRO A 7 -5.18 12.31 -8.10
N ALA A 8 -5.64 12.96 -7.03
CA ALA A 8 -5.82 14.41 -7.03
C ALA A 8 -4.56 15.07 -7.59
N THR A 9 -4.67 16.28 -8.13
CA THR A 9 -3.60 17.08 -8.78
C THR A 9 -2.35 17.34 -7.94
N THR A 10 -2.23 16.74 -6.75
CA THR A 10 -1.12 16.86 -5.80
C THR A 10 -0.38 15.52 -5.71
N SER A 11 0.96 15.58 -5.67
CA SER A 11 1.82 14.42 -5.40
C SER A 11 1.34 13.62 -4.18
N PRO A 12 1.28 12.27 -4.23
CA PRO A 12 0.94 11.46 -3.08
C PRO A 12 1.90 11.73 -1.92
N ARG A 13 1.37 11.98 -0.72
CA ARG A 13 2.19 12.14 0.48
C ARG A 13 2.23 10.85 1.28
N VAL A 14 3.43 10.38 1.61
CA VAL A 14 3.65 9.22 2.46
C VAL A 14 4.48 9.64 3.66
N ARG A 15 4.02 9.28 4.86
CA ARG A 15 4.71 9.58 6.10
C ARG A 15 4.78 8.33 6.96
N THR A 16 5.98 7.99 7.40
CA THR A 16 6.19 6.92 8.38
C THR A 16 6.31 7.54 9.77
N MET A 17 5.54 7.02 10.71
CA MET A 17 5.64 7.36 12.13
C MET A 17 5.81 6.07 12.93
N PRO A 18 6.80 5.98 13.82
CA PRO A 18 6.92 4.84 14.72
C PRO A 18 5.69 4.79 15.63
N LEU A 19 5.16 3.59 15.80
CA LEU A 19 4.06 3.31 16.71
C LEU A 19 4.58 2.37 17.80
N GLU A 20 4.48 2.81 19.05
CA GLU A 20 4.81 1.97 20.21
C GLU A 20 3.69 0.98 20.46
N ASP A 21 4.05 -0.29 20.62
CA ASP A 21 3.18 -1.46 20.86
C ASP A 21 1.72 -1.32 20.37
N PRO A 22 1.45 -1.62 19.09
CA PRO A 22 0.09 -1.57 18.57
C PRO A 22 -0.82 -2.66 19.15
N GLY A 23 -0.33 -3.59 19.97
CA GLY A 23 -1.03 -4.83 20.27
C GLY A 23 -1.23 -5.69 19.01
N PRO A 24 -2.18 -6.65 19.03
CA PRO A 24 -2.41 -7.52 17.87
C PRO A 24 -2.85 -6.72 16.64
N LEU A 25 -2.13 -6.89 15.51
CA LEU A 25 -2.39 -6.13 14.29
C LEU A 25 -3.82 -6.30 13.75
N LEU A 26 -4.38 -7.51 13.86
CA LEU A 26 -5.72 -7.81 13.36
C LEU A 26 -6.82 -7.09 14.15
N ASP A 27 -6.59 -6.79 15.43
CA ASP A 27 -7.53 -6.02 16.26
C ASP A 27 -7.59 -4.54 15.84
N ARG A 28 -6.68 -4.12 14.95
CA ARG A 28 -6.63 -2.77 14.38
C ARG A 28 -7.29 -2.68 13.00
N LEU A 29 -7.80 -3.78 12.42
CA LEU A 29 -8.45 -3.74 11.12
C LEU A 29 -9.87 -3.16 11.22
N PRO A 30 -10.29 -2.28 10.29
CA PRO A 30 -11.67 -1.87 10.15
C PRO A 30 -12.47 -3.00 9.47
N ASP A 31 -13.63 -3.32 10.01
CA ASP A 31 -14.40 -4.54 9.69
C ASP A 31 -14.66 -4.77 8.19
N ALA A 32 -14.92 -3.71 7.41
CA ALA A 32 -15.39 -3.85 6.02
C ALA A 32 -14.40 -3.37 4.93
N THR A 33 -13.31 -2.68 5.29
CA THR A 33 -12.45 -2.00 4.30
C THR A 33 -10.95 -2.21 4.55
N GLY A 34 -10.59 -2.99 5.56
CA GLY A 34 -9.21 -3.29 5.88
C GLY A 34 -8.58 -4.27 4.89
N THR A 35 -7.29 -4.10 4.64
CA THR A 35 -6.48 -5.11 3.94
C THR A 35 -5.41 -5.61 4.90
N ALA A 36 -5.10 -6.92 4.88
CA ALA A 36 -4.12 -7.51 5.77
C ALA A 36 -3.24 -8.54 5.07
N TRP A 37 -1.95 -8.49 5.36
CA TRP A 37 -0.99 -9.56 5.09
C TRP A 37 -0.27 -9.85 6.41
N VAL A 38 -0.67 -10.91 7.10
CA VAL A 38 -0.19 -11.24 8.46
C VAL A 38 0.20 -12.71 8.52
N ARG A 39 1.35 -13.00 9.12
CA ARG A 39 1.85 -14.36 9.36
C ARG A 39 2.47 -14.44 10.76
N GLY A 40 1.91 -15.32 11.61
CA GLY A 40 2.43 -15.51 12.97
C GLY A 40 2.23 -14.31 13.90
N GLY A 41 1.31 -13.40 13.58
CA GLY A 41 1.07 -12.16 14.33
C GLY A 41 1.76 -10.94 13.74
N ASP A 42 2.82 -11.14 12.95
CA ASP A 42 3.58 -10.07 12.30
C ASP A 42 3.10 -9.81 10.86
N GLY A 43 3.20 -8.56 10.40
CA GLY A 43 2.87 -8.21 9.02
C GLY A 43 2.40 -6.77 8.86
N LEU A 44 1.48 -6.58 7.91
CA LEU A 44 0.96 -5.27 7.50
C LEU A 44 -0.56 -5.29 7.51
N VAL A 45 -1.14 -4.21 8.04
CA VAL A 45 -2.57 -3.89 7.93
C VAL A 45 -2.72 -2.53 7.28
N GLY A 46 -3.69 -2.40 6.37
CA GLY A 46 -3.96 -1.18 5.63
C GLY A 46 -5.40 -0.74 5.82
N TRP A 47 -5.60 0.57 5.91
CA TRP A 47 -6.91 1.21 6.01
C TRP A 47 -7.16 2.03 4.76
N GLY A 48 -8.30 1.80 4.10
CA GLY A 48 -8.63 2.48 2.85
C GLY A 48 -7.65 2.17 1.72
N VAL A 49 -7.73 2.98 0.65
CA VAL A 49 -6.93 2.81 -0.55
C VAL A 49 -6.51 4.19 -1.07
N ALA A 50 -5.21 4.47 -1.06
CA ALA A 50 -4.66 5.73 -1.60
C ALA A 50 -4.56 5.72 -3.14
N ALA A 51 -4.30 4.54 -3.73
CA ALA A 51 -4.29 4.31 -5.16
C ALA A 51 -4.51 2.82 -5.45
N SER A 52 -5.14 2.51 -6.59
CA SER A 52 -5.33 1.13 -7.06
C SER A 52 -4.97 1.00 -8.53
N PHE A 53 -4.58 -0.21 -8.93
CA PHE A 53 -4.25 -0.55 -10.30
C PHE A 53 -4.61 -2.00 -10.60
N ASP A 54 -5.52 -2.18 -11.55
CA ASP A 54 -5.95 -3.48 -12.04
C ASP A 54 -5.40 -3.72 -13.44
N VAL A 55 -4.80 -4.88 -13.66
CA VAL A 55 -4.26 -5.27 -14.97
C VAL A 55 -4.46 -6.76 -15.23
N THR A 56 -4.75 -7.08 -16.48
CA THR A 56 -4.89 -8.45 -16.98
C THR A 56 -3.96 -8.70 -18.17
N GLY A 57 -3.80 -9.97 -18.55
CA GLY A 57 -2.98 -10.39 -19.68
C GLY A 57 -1.55 -10.79 -19.30
N ASP A 58 -0.77 -11.16 -20.33
CA ASP A 58 0.57 -11.72 -20.17
C ASP A 58 1.57 -10.71 -19.59
N GLU A 59 1.34 -9.42 -19.82
CA GLU A 59 2.18 -8.34 -19.34
C GLU A 59 1.82 -7.82 -17.94
N ARG A 60 0.91 -8.48 -17.21
CA ARG A 60 0.40 -7.98 -15.92
C ARG A 60 1.50 -7.65 -14.91
N PHE A 61 2.55 -8.47 -14.82
CA PHE A 61 3.67 -8.21 -13.92
C PHE A 61 4.47 -6.96 -14.32
N SER A 62 4.85 -6.82 -15.59
CA SER A 62 5.66 -5.69 -16.04
C SER A 62 4.86 -4.38 -16.03
N ARG A 63 3.55 -4.44 -16.26
CA ARG A 63 2.64 -3.29 -16.16
C ARG A 63 2.45 -2.86 -14.70
N THR A 64 2.24 -3.79 -13.77
CA THR A 64 2.16 -3.46 -12.34
C THR A 64 3.47 -2.90 -11.81
N GLN A 65 4.61 -3.47 -12.19
CA GLN A 65 5.93 -2.94 -11.80
C GLN A 65 6.13 -1.50 -12.29
N ARG A 66 5.79 -1.21 -13.57
CA ARG A 66 5.90 0.15 -14.12
C ARG A 66 5.01 1.13 -13.39
N TRP A 67 3.76 0.74 -13.14
CA TRP A 67 2.82 1.56 -12.38
C TRP A 67 3.34 1.86 -10.97
N TRP A 68 3.79 0.84 -10.24
CA TRP A 68 4.31 1.01 -8.88
C TRP A 68 5.55 1.91 -8.84
N THR A 69 6.48 1.69 -9.76
CA THR A 69 7.71 2.50 -9.88
C THR A 69 7.37 3.98 -10.11
N GLU A 70 6.43 4.26 -11.02
CA GLU A 70 6.02 5.64 -11.31
C GLU A 70 5.28 6.28 -10.14
N TRP A 71 4.42 5.52 -9.45
CA TRP A 71 3.73 6.01 -8.26
C TRP A 71 4.72 6.40 -7.17
N CYS A 72 5.70 5.53 -6.87
CA CYS A 72 6.75 5.83 -5.89
C CYS A 72 7.60 7.03 -6.31
N ARG A 73 7.90 7.17 -7.61
CA ARG A 73 8.67 8.31 -8.15
C ARG A 73 7.95 9.64 -7.94
N LEU A 74 6.63 9.65 -7.97
CA LEU A 74 5.79 10.84 -7.80
C LEU A 74 5.50 11.17 -6.34
N ALA A 75 5.70 10.22 -5.43
CA ALA A 75 5.38 10.37 -4.02
C ALA A 75 6.39 11.26 -3.29
N ASP A 76 5.87 12.17 -2.46
CA ASP A 76 6.65 12.87 -1.42
C ASP A 76 6.72 11.94 -0.19
N VAL A 77 7.90 11.39 0.09
CA VAL A 77 8.10 10.36 1.12
C VAL A 77 8.93 10.92 2.28
N ASP A 78 8.32 10.97 3.45
CA ASP A 78 8.95 11.24 4.73
C ASP A 78 9.01 9.93 5.55
N ASP A 79 10.12 9.19 5.40
CA ASP A 79 10.35 7.94 6.11
C ASP A 79 11.71 7.99 6.85
N PRO A 80 11.72 8.41 8.12
CA PRO A 80 12.96 8.49 8.90
C PRO A 80 13.49 7.12 9.37
N LEU A 81 12.68 6.05 9.27
CA LEU A 81 13.07 4.73 9.76
C LEU A 81 13.89 3.96 8.72
N GLN A 82 13.52 4.06 7.43
CA GLN A 82 14.22 3.38 6.34
C GLN A 82 14.40 1.86 6.59
N LEU A 83 13.36 1.21 7.12
CA LEU A 83 13.35 -0.21 7.45
C LEU A 83 12.48 -1.00 6.46
N PRO A 84 12.68 -2.32 6.35
CA PRO A 84 11.74 -3.16 5.61
C PRO A 84 10.31 -2.97 6.14
N GLY A 85 9.38 -2.63 5.25
CA GLY A 85 7.97 -2.40 5.59
C GLY A 85 7.61 -0.95 5.96
N THR A 86 8.57 -0.01 5.93
CA THR A 86 8.29 1.44 6.04
C THR A 86 8.20 2.12 4.67
N GLY A 87 7.74 3.38 4.65
CA GLY A 87 7.48 4.10 3.40
C GLY A 87 6.25 3.62 2.64
N PRO A 88 6.20 3.79 1.31
CA PRO A 88 5.09 3.33 0.48
C PRO A 88 4.96 1.80 0.47
N VAL A 89 3.74 1.32 0.67
CA VAL A 89 3.41 -0.11 0.63
C VAL A 89 2.20 -0.31 -0.29
N ALA A 90 2.25 -1.39 -1.07
CA ALA A 90 1.12 -1.86 -1.86
C ALA A 90 0.82 -3.33 -1.58
N PHE A 91 -0.46 -3.68 -1.57
CA PHE A 91 -0.92 -5.06 -1.61
C PHE A 91 -1.23 -5.42 -3.05
N GLY A 92 -0.84 -6.63 -3.47
CA GLY A 92 -1.05 -7.10 -4.83
C GLY A 92 -1.41 -8.57 -4.85
N SER A 93 -2.30 -8.94 -5.76
CA SER A 93 -2.62 -10.32 -6.10
C SER A 93 -2.54 -10.49 -7.61
N PHE A 94 -2.10 -11.67 -8.03
CA PHE A 94 -1.98 -12.05 -9.42
C PHE A 94 -2.57 -13.44 -9.60
N THR A 95 -3.27 -13.64 -10.71
CA THR A 95 -3.78 -14.94 -11.17
C THR A 95 -2.96 -15.45 -12.34
#